data_AF-A0A831TUT5-F1
#
_entry.id   AF-A0A831TUT5-F1
#
_cell.length_a   1.000
_cell.length_b   1.000
_cell.length_c   1.000
_cell.angle_alpha   90.00
_cell.angle_beta   90.00
_cell.angle_gamma   90.00
#
_symmetry.space_group_name_H-M   'P 1'
#
loop_
_entity.id
_entity.type
_entity.pdbx_description
1 polymer ?
#
loop_
_entity_poly.entity_id
_entity_poly.type
_entity_poly.pdbx_seq_one_letter_code
_entity_poly.pdbx_strand_id
1 'polypeptide(L)'
;MKTKRIVIPHEHGGWAMVSVPFLFGMMAGEPQWMHLPLFLGWLFLYLSSYPFLQFLKRTSNREHWLKWGLIYGAVSILCLIPSVILNPSLFYFGPLLLGLLMVNIWHTIHKSERAMLNNICAILIFSIGGPAAYLLSGGSWDRMMALIMLFSFLHFMGSVFFVKSVFRER
;
A
#
# COMPACT_ATOMS: atom_id res chain seq x y z
N MET A 1 12.11 0.62 -32.16
CA MET A 1 11.22 1.33 -31.21
C MET A 1 11.01 0.44 -29.99
N LYS A 2 11.59 0.78 -28.82
CA LYS A 2 11.38 -0.01 -27.59
C LYS A 2 9.91 0.09 -27.21
N THR A 3 9.18 -1.03 -27.23
CA THR A 3 7.79 -1.12 -26.78
C THR A 3 7.70 -0.52 -25.37
N LYS A 4 6.96 0.58 -25.23
CA LYS A 4 6.69 1.19 -23.92
C LYS A 4 5.83 0.21 -23.13
N ARG A 5 6.48 -0.66 -22.35
CA ARG A 5 5.82 -1.67 -21.52
C ARG A 5 5.02 -1.00 -20.41
N ILE A 6 3.95 -1.67 -19.99
CA ILE A 6 3.17 -1.29 -18.81
C ILE A 6 4.08 -1.35 -17.59
N VAL A 7 3.97 -0.35 -16.72
CA VAL A 7 4.76 -0.27 -15.48
C VAL A 7 4.05 -1.05 -14.39
N ILE A 8 4.66 -2.15 -13.93
CA ILE A 8 4.13 -3.02 -12.87
C ILE A 8 5.27 -3.35 -11.89
N PRO A 9 5.06 -3.30 -10.57
CA PRO A 9 6.03 -3.75 -9.59
C PRO A 9 6.37 -5.24 -9.76
N HIS A 10 7.67 -5.56 -9.75
CA HIS A 10 8.18 -6.92 -9.91
C HIS A 10 8.30 -7.69 -8.58
N GLU A 11 8.06 -7.02 -7.45
CA GLU A 11 8.26 -7.59 -6.12
C GLU A 11 7.11 -8.52 -5.73
N HIS A 12 7.32 -9.83 -5.79
CA HIS A 12 6.33 -10.84 -5.39
C HIS A 12 5.84 -10.65 -3.93
N GLY A 13 6.73 -10.21 -3.03
CA GLY A 13 6.37 -9.90 -1.65
C GLY A 13 5.38 -8.75 -1.50
N GLY A 14 5.44 -7.75 -2.38
CA GLY A 14 4.52 -6.60 -2.37
C GLY A 14 3.07 -7.01 -2.69
N TRP A 15 2.89 -7.99 -3.57
CA TRP A 15 1.58 -8.56 -3.90
C TRP A 15 0.96 -9.30 -2.71
N ALA A 16 1.75 -10.02 -1.93
CA ALA A 16 1.27 -10.62 -0.69
C ALA A 16 0.90 -9.54 0.34
N MET A 17 1.74 -8.50 0.48
CA MET A 17 1.51 -7.41 1.42
C MET A 17 0.28 -6.55 1.09
N VAL A 18 -0.08 -6.38 -0.19
CA VAL A 18 -1.28 -5.62 -0.57
C VAL A 18 -2.56 -6.45 -0.36
N SER A 19 -2.50 -7.77 -0.57
CA SER A 19 -3.68 -8.65 -0.55
C SER A 19 -3.97 -9.25 0.82
N VAL A 20 -2.97 -9.76 1.54
CA VAL A 20 -3.19 -10.55 2.77
C VAL A 20 -3.81 -9.73 3.90
N PRO A 21 -3.31 -8.54 4.28
CA PRO A 21 -3.94 -7.72 5.31
C PRO A 21 -5.39 -7.38 4.96
N PHE A 22 -5.62 -7.03 3.69
CA PHE A 22 -6.94 -6.66 3.19
C PHE A 22 -7.94 -7.82 3.34
N LEU A 23 -7.55 -9.03 2.91
CA LEU A 23 -8.40 -10.21 3.02
C LEU A 23 -8.70 -10.56 4.48
N PHE A 24 -7.70 -10.47 5.37
CA PHE A 24 -7.93 -10.66 6.81
C PHE A 24 -8.93 -9.65 7.38
N GLY A 25 -8.79 -8.37 7.01
CA GLY A 25 -9.72 -7.33 7.45
C GLY A 25 -11.14 -7.56 6.97
N MET A 26 -11.30 -7.93 5.69
CA MET A 26 -12.58 -8.28 5.09
C MET A 26 -13.24 -9.49 5.77
N MET A 27 -12.46 -10.55 6.03
CA MET A 27 -12.97 -11.77 6.66
C MET A 27 -13.26 -11.61 8.16
N ALA A 28 -12.63 -10.66 8.82
CA ALA A 28 -12.87 -10.36 10.23
C ALA A 28 -14.17 -9.61 10.49
N GLY A 29 -14.74 -8.95 9.48
CA GLY A 29 -16.09 -8.38 9.52
C GLY A 29 -17.05 -9.17 8.63
N GLU A 30 -18.05 -8.47 8.07
CA GLU A 30 -18.99 -9.01 7.08
C GLU A 30 -18.56 -8.70 5.64
N PRO A 31 -18.15 -9.71 4.84
CA PRO A 31 -17.76 -9.50 3.45
C PRO A 31 -18.93 -8.94 2.61
N GLN A 32 -18.68 -7.81 1.96
CA GLN A 32 -19.62 -7.13 1.08
C GLN A 32 -19.03 -6.79 -0.29
N TRP A 33 -19.90 -6.55 -1.27
CA TRP A 33 -19.51 -6.16 -2.63
C TRP A 33 -18.64 -4.90 -2.70
N MET A 34 -18.77 -3.99 -1.73
CA MET A 34 -17.99 -2.76 -1.67
C MET A 34 -16.49 -2.99 -1.38
N HIS A 35 -16.08 -4.19 -0.93
CA HIS A 35 -14.65 -4.51 -0.86
C HIS A 35 -14.00 -4.58 -2.22
N LEU A 36 -14.74 -4.86 -3.30
CA LEU A 36 -14.17 -4.92 -4.65
C LEU A 36 -13.65 -3.54 -5.10
N PRO A 37 -14.46 -2.45 -5.09
CA PRO A 37 -13.96 -1.12 -5.41
C PRO A 37 -12.91 -0.64 -4.40
N LEU A 38 -13.04 -0.96 -3.10
CA LEU A 38 -12.01 -0.63 -2.11
C LEU A 38 -10.67 -1.30 -2.44
N PHE A 39 -10.68 -2.61 -2.75
CA PHE A 39 -9.49 -3.37 -3.09
C PHE A 39 -8.87 -2.90 -4.40
N LEU A 40 -9.68 -2.62 -5.42
CA LEU A 40 -9.18 -2.06 -6.67
C LEU A 40 -8.54 -0.70 -6.43
N GLY A 41 -9.19 0.17 -5.66
CA GLY A 41 -8.66 1.46 -5.24
C GLY A 41 -7.30 1.33 -4.54
N TRP A 42 -7.23 0.43 -3.58
CA TRP A 42 -6.01 0.09 -2.83
C TRP A 42 -4.90 -0.49 -3.72
N LEU A 43 -5.25 -1.41 -4.62
CA LEU A 43 -4.32 -2.03 -5.54
C LEU A 43 -3.75 -1.02 -6.53
N PHE A 44 -4.58 -0.16 -7.11
CA PHE A 44 -4.13 0.88 -8.03
C PHE A 44 -3.32 1.96 -7.30
N LEU A 45 -3.58 2.22 -6.02
CA LEU A 45 -2.74 3.09 -5.20
C LEU A 45 -1.32 2.50 -5.05
N TYR A 46 -1.24 1.19 -4.78
CA TYR A 46 0.03 0.46 -4.77
C TYR A 46 0.73 0.52 -6.14
N LEU A 47 0.02 0.25 -7.24
CA LEU A 47 0.57 0.33 -8.59
C LEU A 47 1.03 1.74 -8.96
N SER A 48 0.36 2.78 -8.46
CA SER A 48 0.74 4.19 -8.64
C SER A 48 2.00 4.57 -7.86
N SER A 49 2.21 3.97 -6.68
CA SER A 49 3.34 4.31 -5.82
C SER A 49 4.69 4.07 -6.52
N TYR A 50 4.85 2.95 -7.23
CA TYR A 50 6.07 2.58 -7.93
C TYR A 50 6.52 3.58 -9.02
N PRO A 51 5.70 3.90 -10.05
CA PRO A 51 6.05 4.90 -11.05
C PRO A 51 6.25 6.29 -10.43
N PHE A 52 5.48 6.64 -9.40
CA PHE A 52 5.65 7.93 -8.72
C PHE A 52 7.00 8.05 -8.02
N LEU A 53 7.40 7.03 -7.24
CA LEU A 53 8.72 6.98 -6.60
C LEU A 53 9.84 6.99 -7.65
N GLN A 54 9.67 6.27 -8.76
CA GLN A 54 10.65 6.22 -9.84
C GLN A 54 10.81 7.57 -10.56
N PHE A 55 9.71 8.33 -10.73
CA PHE A 55 9.73 9.70 -11.24
C PHE A 55 10.56 10.64 -10.36
N LEU A 56 10.45 10.49 -9.03
CA LEU A 56 11.19 11.29 -8.05
C LEU A 56 12.70 11.04 -8.09
N LYS A 57 13.14 9.82 -8.40
CA LYS A 57 14.56 9.43 -8.55
C LYS A 57 15.29 10.07 -9.75
N ARG A 58 14.65 11.01 -10.47
CA ARG A 58 15.22 11.71 -11.66
C ARG A 58 15.71 10.77 -12.76
N THR A 59 15.02 9.65 -12.95
CA THR A 59 15.39 8.66 -13.97
C THR A 59 15.14 9.17 -15.39
N SER A 60 15.75 8.52 -16.39
CA SER A 60 15.42 8.73 -17.80
C SER A 60 13.96 8.33 -18.07
N ASN A 61 13.25 9.07 -18.92
CA ASN A 61 11.81 8.92 -19.22
C ASN A 61 10.83 9.37 -18.12
N ARG A 62 11.10 10.50 -17.44
CA ARG A 62 10.20 11.10 -16.42
C ARG A 62 8.73 11.18 -16.84
N GLU A 63 8.45 11.61 -18.07
CA GLU A 63 7.08 11.71 -18.58
C GLU A 63 6.35 10.35 -18.59
N HIS A 64 7.06 9.27 -18.88
CA HIS A 64 6.48 7.93 -18.90
C HIS A 64 6.07 7.47 -17.50
N TRP A 65 6.94 7.70 -16.51
CA TRP A 65 6.66 7.38 -15.11
C TRP A 65 5.52 8.23 -14.56
N LEU A 66 5.55 9.54 -14.81
CA LEU A 66 4.48 10.44 -14.38
C LEU A 66 3.14 10.07 -15.01
N LYS A 67 3.11 9.74 -16.31
CA LYS A 67 1.89 9.31 -17.01
C LYS A 67 1.27 8.08 -16.35
N TRP A 68 2.04 7.03 -16.09
CA TRP A 68 1.50 5.82 -15.45
C TRP A 68 1.12 6.03 -13.99
N GLY A 69 1.89 6.83 -13.24
CA GLY A 69 1.52 7.23 -11.88
C GLY A 69 0.19 7.97 -11.84
N LEU A 70 -0.03 8.93 -12.75
CA LEU A 70 -1.29 9.66 -12.84
C LEU A 70 -2.46 8.77 -13.27
N ILE A 71 -2.25 7.87 -14.24
CA ILE A 71 -3.29 6.93 -14.69
C ILE A 71 -3.73 6.02 -13.53
N TYR A 72 -2.77 5.36 -12.87
CA TYR A 72 -3.10 4.47 -11.75
C TYR A 72 -3.67 5.24 -10.56
N GLY A 73 -3.13 6.42 -10.25
CA GLY A 73 -3.66 7.30 -9.20
C GLY A 73 -5.09 7.74 -9.47
N ALA A 74 -5.42 8.13 -10.70
CA ALA A 74 -6.78 8.51 -11.09
C ALA A 74 -7.77 7.35 -10.97
N VAL A 75 -7.39 6.15 -11.44
CA VAL A 75 -8.21 4.94 -11.30
C VAL A 75 -8.39 4.58 -9.82
N SER A 76 -7.32 4.70 -9.01
CA SER A 76 -7.38 4.48 -7.58
C SER A 76 -8.40 5.39 -6.91
N ILE A 77 -8.34 6.71 -7.16
CA ILE A 77 -9.27 7.69 -6.61
C ILE A 77 -10.72 7.35 -7.03
N LEU A 78 -10.95 7.08 -8.32
CA LEU A 78 -12.26 6.69 -8.85
C LEU A 78 -12.85 5.47 -8.12
N CYS A 79 -12.04 4.45 -7.85
CA CYS A 79 -12.46 3.26 -7.12
C CYS A 79 -12.65 3.49 -5.61
N LEU A 80 -11.88 4.40 -5.00
CA LEU A 80 -11.99 4.71 -3.57
C LEU A 80 -13.19 5.60 -3.24
N ILE A 81 -13.62 6.48 -4.16
CA ILE A 81 -14.72 7.45 -3.94
C ILE A 81 -16.00 6.76 -3.40
N PRO A 82 -16.54 5.69 -4.02
CA PRO A 82 -17.74 5.03 -3.50
C PRO A 82 -17.57 4.48 -2.07
N SER A 83 -16.38 3.94 -1.76
CA SER A 83 -16.09 3.37 -0.45
C SER A 83 -16.05 4.46 0.63
N VAL A 84 -15.45 5.60 0.33
CA VAL A 84 -15.36 6.74 1.25
C VAL A 84 -16.71 7.43 1.44
N ILE A 85 -17.55 7.51 0.41
CA ILE A 85 -18.91 8.04 0.53
C ILE A 85 -19.75 7.19 1.48
N LEU A 86 -19.65 5.85 1.38
CA LEU A 86 -20.39 4.94 2.23
C LEU A 86 -19.89 4.88 3.66
N ASN A 87 -18.56 4.92 3.84
CA ASN A 87 -17.96 5.01 5.16
C ASN A 87 -16.94 6.16 5.22
N PRO A 88 -17.37 7.37 5.61
CA PRO A 88 -16.51 8.55 5.70
C PRO A 88 -15.32 8.39 6.66
N SER A 89 -15.40 7.46 7.61
CA SER A 89 -14.29 7.18 8.53
C SER A 89 -13.04 6.68 7.79
N LEU A 90 -13.18 6.12 6.58
CA LEU A 90 -12.04 5.73 5.75
C LEU A 90 -11.13 6.92 5.40
N PHE A 91 -11.67 8.15 5.42
CA PHE A 91 -10.89 9.36 5.16
C PHE A 91 -9.74 9.56 6.16
N TYR A 92 -9.88 9.09 7.41
CA TYR A 92 -8.84 9.22 8.43
C TYR A 92 -7.57 8.42 8.12
N PHE A 93 -7.65 7.37 7.28
CA PHE A 93 -6.45 6.67 6.80
C PHE A 93 -5.65 7.49 5.80
N GLY A 94 -6.26 8.46 5.11
CA GLY A 94 -5.60 9.31 4.12
C GLY A 94 -4.39 10.06 4.69
N PRO A 95 -4.56 10.89 5.75
CA PRO A 95 -3.44 11.58 6.40
C PRO A 95 -2.35 10.63 6.92
N LEU A 96 -2.74 9.47 7.46
CA LEU A 96 -1.78 8.46 7.94
C LEU A 96 -0.95 7.87 6.79
N LEU A 97 -1.60 7.49 5.69
CA LEU A 97 -0.94 7.01 4.47
C LEU A 97 -0.01 8.07 3.90
N LEU A 98 -0.44 9.34 3.85
CA LEU A 98 0.39 10.45 3.38
C LEU A 98 1.64 10.62 4.26
N GLY A 99 1.50 10.61 5.59
CA GLY A 99 2.64 10.72 6.50
C GLY A 99 3.67 9.61 6.30
N LEU A 100 3.22 8.35 6.21
CA LEU A 100 4.10 7.20 5.97
C LEU A 100 4.72 7.23 4.56
N LEU A 101 3.97 7.70 3.57
CA LEU A 101 4.46 7.85 2.21
C LEU A 101 5.52 8.96 2.11
N MET A 102 5.38 10.05 2.88
CA MET A 102 6.40 11.11 2.93
C MET A 102 7.75 10.58 3.44
N VAL A 103 7.75 9.69 4.43
CA VAL A 103 8.96 9.01 4.90
C VAL A 103 9.57 8.15 3.78
N ASN A 104 8.74 7.40 3.06
CA ASN A 104 9.18 6.60 1.90
C ASN A 104 9.76 7.46 0.78
N ILE A 105 9.13 8.60 0.50
CA ILE A 105 9.60 9.58 -0.49
C ILE A 105 10.95 10.15 -0.06
N TRP A 106 11.10 10.52 1.21
CA TRP A 106 12.36 11.04 1.73
C TRP A 106 13.50 10.05 1.55
N HIS A 107 13.30 8.78 1.95
CA HIS A 107 14.28 7.71 1.76
C HIS A 107 14.58 7.43 0.28
N THR A 108 13.57 7.49 -0.58
CA THR A 108 13.70 7.34 -2.03
C THR A 108 14.60 8.43 -2.64
N ILE A 109 14.38 9.69 -2.26
CA ILE A 109 15.17 10.83 -2.77
C ILE A 109 16.62 10.74 -2.27
N HIS A 110 16.82 10.32 -1.02
CA HIS A 110 18.15 10.16 -0.42
C HIS A 110 18.82 8.82 -0.75
N LYS A 111 18.23 8.01 -1.64
CA LYS A 111 18.75 6.69 -2.07
C LYS A 111 18.99 5.72 -0.90
N SER A 112 18.21 5.83 0.17
CA SER A 112 18.31 5.03 1.40
C SER A 112 17.10 4.10 1.58
N GLU A 113 16.58 3.55 0.47
CA GLU A 113 15.39 2.68 0.45
C GLU A 113 15.54 1.40 1.28
N ARG A 114 16.78 0.92 1.48
CA ARG A 114 17.08 -0.27 2.29
C ARG A 114 17.07 0.00 3.79
N ALA A 115 16.88 1.26 4.20
CA ALA A 115 16.82 1.65 5.59
C ALA A 115 15.69 0.92 6.32
N MET A 116 15.95 0.53 7.56
CA MET A 116 14.99 -0.22 8.35
C MET A 116 13.71 0.58 8.63
N LEU A 117 13.86 1.88 8.85
CA LEU A 117 12.74 2.82 9.02
C LEU A 117 11.84 2.84 7.79
N ASN A 118 12.42 2.86 6.59
CA ASN A 118 11.68 2.81 5.34
C ASN A 118 10.85 1.52 5.23
N ASN A 119 11.45 0.37 5.56
CA ASN A 119 10.76 -0.92 5.56
C ASN A 119 9.60 -0.93 6.57
N ILE A 120 9.81 -0.42 7.79
CA ILE A 120 8.75 -0.32 8.81
C ILE A 120 7.58 0.52 8.27
N CYS A 121 7.87 1.70 7.71
CA CYS A 121 6.84 2.57 7.14
C CYS A 121 6.10 1.90 5.96
N ALA A 122 6.82 1.23 5.06
CA ALA A 122 6.21 0.51 3.95
C ALA A 122 5.27 -0.61 4.42
N ILE A 123 5.69 -1.41 5.42
CA ILE A 123 4.85 -2.48 5.99
C ILE A 123 3.64 -1.90 6.71
N LEU A 124 3.80 -0.78 7.42
CA LEU A 124 2.67 -0.08 8.04
C LEU A 124 1.67 0.41 6.99
N ILE A 125 2.14 0.97 5.86
CA ILE A 125 1.27 1.32 4.73
C ILE A 125 0.47 0.10 4.30
N PHE A 126 1.14 -1.02 4.02
CA PHE A 126 0.45 -2.24 3.59
C PHE A 126 -0.54 -2.78 4.62
N SER A 127 -0.19 -2.68 5.90
CA SER A 127 -1.01 -3.15 7.01
C SER A 127 -2.32 -2.36 7.17
N ILE A 128 -2.39 -1.11 6.70
CA ILE A 128 -3.62 -0.28 6.74
C ILE A 128 -4.74 -0.86 5.86
N GLY A 129 -4.41 -1.65 4.84
CA GLY A 129 -5.42 -2.31 4.00
C GLY A 129 -6.39 -3.19 4.79
N GLY A 130 -5.92 -3.81 5.89
CA GLY A 130 -6.77 -4.63 6.76
C GLY A 130 -7.79 -3.83 7.57
N PRO A 131 -7.37 -2.85 8.39
CA PRO A 131 -8.27 -1.92 9.07
C PRO A 131 -9.28 -1.24 8.15
N ALA A 132 -8.85 -0.82 6.95
CA ALA A 132 -9.74 -0.20 5.96
C ALA A 132 -10.83 -1.18 5.47
N ALA A 133 -10.46 -2.43 5.19
CA ALA A 133 -11.44 -3.46 4.85
C ALA A 133 -12.38 -3.76 6.03
N TYR A 134 -11.84 -3.92 7.23
CA TYR A 134 -12.63 -4.22 8.44
C TYR A 134 -13.68 -3.13 8.75
N LEU A 135 -13.29 -1.86 8.68
CA LEU A 135 -14.22 -0.73 8.88
C LEU A 135 -15.32 -0.68 7.83
N LEU A 136 -15.01 -1.03 6.59
CA LEU A 136 -16.03 -1.10 5.55
C LEU A 136 -17.04 -2.23 5.82
N SER A 137 -16.59 -3.36 6.36
CA SER A 137 -17.38 -4.54 6.71
C SER A 137 -18.17 -4.47 8.03
N GLY A 138 -18.57 -3.27 8.46
CA GLY A 138 -19.32 -3.06 9.71
C GLY A 138 -18.46 -3.03 10.98
N GLY A 139 -17.14 -3.15 10.84
CA GLY A 139 -16.21 -2.98 11.94
C GLY A 139 -16.18 -1.55 12.48
N SER A 140 -15.62 -1.38 13.66
CA SER A 140 -15.50 -0.07 14.33
C SER A 140 -14.05 0.23 14.70
N TRP A 141 -13.79 1.42 15.26
CA TRP A 141 -12.48 1.79 15.81
C TRP A 141 -12.24 1.08 17.15
N ASP A 142 -12.11 -0.25 17.09
CA ASP A 142 -12.08 -1.13 18.24
C ASP A 142 -10.74 -1.88 18.37
N ARG A 143 -10.69 -2.77 19.37
CA ARG A 143 -9.54 -3.65 19.62
C ARG A 143 -9.30 -4.61 18.45
N MET A 144 -10.35 -5.06 17.75
CA MET A 144 -10.21 -6.01 16.64
C MET A 144 -9.47 -5.35 15.47
N MET A 145 -9.81 -4.11 15.14
CA MET A 145 -9.10 -3.32 14.13
C MET A 145 -7.60 -3.20 14.46
N ALA A 146 -7.27 -2.89 15.72
CA ALA A 146 -5.89 -2.80 16.19
C ALA A 146 -5.16 -4.14 16.09
N LEU A 147 -5.84 -5.25 16.42
CA LEU A 147 -5.27 -6.60 16.30
C LEU A 147 -5.00 -6.99 14.84
N ILE A 148 -5.90 -6.66 13.91
CA ILE A 148 -5.71 -6.92 12.47
C ILE A 148 -4.47 -6.17 11.96
N MET A 149 -4.34 -4.89 12.33
CA MET A 149 -3.19 -4.07 11.95
C MET A 149 -1.90 -4.62 12.55
N LEU A 150 -1.90 -4.92 13.86
CA LEU A 150 -0.73 -5.42 14.58
C LEU A 150 -0.29 -6.79 14.06
N PHE A 151 -1.23 -7.70 13.83
CA PHE A 151 -0.96 -9.03 13.29
C PHE A 151 -0.34 -8.94 11.89
N SER A 152 -0.95 -8.14 11.00
CA SER A 152 -0.43 -7.91 9.65
C SER A 152 0.98 -7.33 9.70
N PHE A 153 1.19 -6.31 10.53
CA PHE A 153 2.48 -5.68 10.71
C PHE A 153 3.54 -6.67 11.22
N LEU A 154 3.26 -7.39 12.31
CA LEU A 154 4.21 -8.34 12.91
C LEU A 154 4.53 -9.50 11.97
N HIS A 155 3.54 -10.02 11.24
CA HIS A 155 3.73 -11.09 10.27
C HIS A 155 4.72 -10.68 9.18
N PHE A 156 4.48 -9.54 8.53
CA PHE A 156 5.34 -9.06 7.45
C PHE A 156 6.68 -8.55 7.96
N MET A 157 6.72 -7.86 9.10
CA MET A 157 7.97 -7.42 9.71
C MET A 157 8.85 -8.61 10.11
N GLY A 158 8.24 -9.67 10.67
CA GLY A 158 8.92 -10.92 10.98
C GLY A 158 9.55 -11.56 9.74
N SER A 159 8.84 -11.56 8.60
CA SER A 159 9.40 -12.06 7.33
C SER A 159 10.62 -11.25 6.86
N VAL A 160 10.59 -9.92 7.02
CA VAL A 160 11.71 -9.04 6.65
C VAL A 160 12.92 -9.29 7.56
N PHE A 161 12.71 -9.43 8.88
CA PHE A 161 13.77 -9.79 9.81
C PHE A 161 14.37 -11.16 9.50
N PHE A 162 13.53 -12.15 9.19
CA PHE A 162 13.98 -13.49 8.80
C PHE A 162 14.85 -13.43 7.54
N VAL A 163 14.40 -12.73 6.49
CA VAL A 163 15.19 -12.59 5.26
C VAL A 163 16.51 -11.87 5.54
N LYS A 164 16.51 -10.76 6.28
CA LYS A 164 17.74 -10.01 6.60
C LYS A 164 18.72 -10.78 7.50
N SER A 165 18.23 -11.65 8.38
CA SER A 165 19.07 -12.47 9.26
C SER A 165 19.66 -13.69 8.57
N VAL A 166 18.89 -14.37 7.72
CA VAL A 166 19.32 -15.57 6.97
C VAL A 166 20.14 -15.20 5.74
N PHE A 167 19.62 -14.27 4.93
CA PHE A 167 20.32 -13.72 3.76
C PHE A 167 21.07 -12.47 4.20
N ARG A 168 22.14 -12.69 4.96
CA ARG A 168 23.04 -11.65 5.44
C ARG A 168 23.41 -10.75 4.25
N GLU A 169 22.99 -9.48 4.27
CA GLU A 169 23.44 -8.46 3.33
C GLU A 169 24.98 -8.39 3.44
N ARG A 170 25.68 -9.03 2.48
CA ARG A 170 27.07 -8.73 2.15
C ARG A 170 27.10 -7.62 1.11
#